data_AF-A0A846BVE5-F1
#
_entry.id   AF-A0A846BVE5-F1
#
_cell.length_a   1.000
_cell.length_b   1.000
_cell.length_c   1.000
_cell.angle_alpha   90.00
_cell.angle_beta   90.00
_cell.angle_gamma   90.00
#
_symmetry.space_group_name_H-M   'P 1'
#
loop_
_entity.id
_entity.type
_entity.pdbx_description
1 polymer ?
#
loop_
_entity_poly.entity_id
_entity_poly.type
_entity_poly.pdbx_seq_one_letter_code
_entity_poly.pdbx_strand_id
1 'polypeptide(L)'
;MQIGEMLMLGSREWIKVVQKNLSTGNPNDPNSQEFYKKLLIQGKKISQLISYIWLGGDGAKQLDVYFKEIDKNKKIKDLFCACKDETKKEQTPEYELLKKVFPKDSDLPIFSINDAAFFEFKIATNKFEGSFSDPAPQENKVLYIAVPYPPRPAISEFSPEERENNPFSVIDKQELEEWLESPSDESPYFPPSNPYIPASSS
;
A
#
# COMPACT_ATOMS: atom_id res chain seq x y z
N MET A 1 31.38 -18.44 -10.44
CA MET A 1 29.91 -18.40 -10.29
C MET A 1 29.57 -16.96 -9.93
N GLN A 2 28.98 -16.23 -10.88
CA GLN A 2 28.66 -14.80 -10.74
C GLN A 2 27.66 -14.60 -9.61
N ILE A 3 27.93 -13.58 -8.79
CA ILE A 3 27.03 -13.08 -7.76
C ILE A 3 25.85 -12.47 -8.51
N GLY A 4 24.75 -13.20 -8.59
CA GLY A 4 23.49 -12.71 -9.18
C GLY A 4 22.99 -11.54 -8.36
N GLU A 5 22.55 -10.49 -9.04
CA GLU A 5 21.98 -9.28 -8.44
C GLU A 5 20.97 -9.65 -7.34
N MET A 6 21.23 -9.15 -6.14
CA MET A 6 20.37 -9.30 -4.98
C MET A 6 19.10 -8.48 -5.23
N LEU A 7 18.06 -9.12 -5.78
CA LEU A 7 16.75 -8.52 -5.98
C LEU A 7 16.21 -8.03 -4.63
N MET A 8 16.03 -6.73 -4.49
CA MET A 8 15.44 -6.12 -3.30
C MET A 8 13.99 -6.62 -3.16
N LEU A 9 13.64 -7.14 -1.97
CA LEU A 9 12.29 -7.59 -1.64
C LEU A 9 11.31 -6.40 -1.74
N GLY A 10 10.25 -6.58 -2.54
CA GLY A 10 9.36 -5.49 -2.91
C GLY A 10 10.09 -4.43 -3.75
N SER A 11 10.75 -4.85 -4.83
CA SER A 11 11.09 -4.05 -6.04
C SER A 11 10.32 -4.53 -7.30
N ARG A 12 10.23 -3.72 -8.38
CA ARG A 12 9.22 -3.97 -9.46
C ARG A 12 9.50 -5.26 -10.17
N GLU A 13 10.80 -5.54 -10.29
CA GLU A 13 11.34 -6.77 -10.82
C GLU A 13 11.09 -7.95 -9.87
N TRP A 14 11.22 -7.76 -8.55
CA TRP A 14 10.82 -8.79 -7.58
C TRP A 14 9.31 -9.09 -7.63
N ILE A 15 8.46 -8.07 -7.76
CA ILE A 15 7.01 -8.25 -7.90
C ILE A 15 6.67 -8.98 -9.19
N LYS A 16 7.24 -8.58 -10.34
CA LYS A 16 7.01 -9.28 -11.61
C LYS A 16 7.39 -10.75 -11.48
N VAL A 17 8.49 -11.05 -10.79
CA VAL A 17 8.90 -12.41 -10.48
C VAL A 17 7.89 -13.12 -9.55
N VAL A 18 7.40 -12.47 -8.49
CA VAL A 18 6.37 -13.02 -7.59
C VAL A 18 5.04 -13.26 -8.30
N GLN A 19 4.53 -12.30 -9.06
CA GLN A 19 3.30 -12.42 -9.85
C GLN A 19 3.41 -13.53 -10.89
N LYS A 20 4.55 -13.62 -11.58
CA LYS A 20 4.86 -14.72 -12.49
C LYS A 20 4.89 -16.05 -11.75
N ASN A 21 5.53 -16.14 -10.59
CA ASN A 21 5.59 -17.37 -9.79
C ASN A 21 4.22 -17.79 -9.22
N LEU A 22 3.36 -16.82 -8.85
CA LEU A 22 1.98 -17.06 -8.44
C LEU A 22 1.12 -17.57 -9.60
N SER A 23 1.34 -17.08 -10.82
CA SER A 23 0.59 -17.50 -12.01
C SER A 23 1.12 -18.80 -12.64
N THR A 24 2.40 -19.14 -12.45
CA THR A 24 2.98 -20.40 -12.91
C THR A 24 2.91 -21.53 -11.87
N GLY A 25 2.62 -21.20 -10.60
CA GLY A 25 2.51 -22.14 -9.48
C GLY A 25 3.78 -22.95 -9.24
N ASN A 26 4.62 -22.57 -8.29
CA ASN A 26 5.63 -23.51 -7.76
C ASN A 26 4.96 -24.38 -6.68
N PRO A 27 4.65 -25.67 -6.96
CA PRO A 27 3.83 -26.51 -6.08
C PRO A 27 4.49 -26.88 -4.74
N ASN A 28 5.76 -26.50 -4.54
CA ASN A 28 6.56 -26.95 -3.40
C ASN A 28 6.47 -26.08 -2.14
N ASP A 29 5.82 -24.91 -2.18
CA ASP A 29 5.58 -24.11 -0.97
C ASP A 29 4.31 -23.22 -1.08
N PRO A 30 3.13 -23.75 -0.73
CA PRO A 30 1.87 -23.01 -0.74
C PRO A 30 1.86 -21.83 0.26
N ASN A 31 2.58 -21.97 1.38
CA ASN A 31 2.59 -20.96 2.45
C ASN A 31 3.33 -19.70 2.00
N SER A 32 4.39 -19.84 1.22
CA SER A 32 5.09 -18.70 0.62
C SER A 32 4.22 -17.94 -0.39
N GLN A 33 3.42 -18.63 -1.20
CA GLN A 33 2.55 -17.97 -2.20
C GLN A 33 1.43 -17.17 -1.54
N GLU A 34 0.77 -17.73 -0.53
CA GLU A 34 -0.29 -17.04 0.21
C GLU A 34 0.26 -15.82 0.96
N PHE A 35 1.44 -15.96 1.58
CA PHE A 35 2.14 -14.85 2.23
C PHE A 35 2.43 -13.70 1.25
N TYR A 36 2.99 -13.99 0.07
CA TYR A 36 3.27 -12.95 -0.91
C TYR A 36 2.00 -12.31 -1.46
N LYS A 37 0.96 -13.09 -1.76
CA LYS A 37 -0.34 -12.53 -2.19
C LYS A 37 -0.89 -11.57 -1.14
N LYS A 38 -0.80 -11.93 0.14
CA LYS A 38 -1.25 -11.08 1.26
C LYS A 38 -0.49 -9.76 1.31
N LEU A 39 0.84 -9.78 1.15
CA LEU A 39 1.66 -8.55 1.08
C LEU A 39 1.27 -7.66 -0.11
N LEU A 40 0.97 -8.25 -1.27
CA LEU A 40 0.52 -7.50 -2.44
C LEU A 40 -0.82 -6.80 -2.22
N ILE A 41 -1.79 -7.50 -1.61
CA ILE A 41 -3.10 -6.95 -1.23
C ILE A 41 -2.92 -5.79 -0.24
N GLN A 42 -2.07 -5.99 0.77
CA GLN A 42 -1.75 -4.95 1.76
C GLN A 42 -1.12 -3.72 1.10
N GLY A 43 -0.19 -3.93 0.18
CA GLY A 43 0.44 -2.86 -0.59
C GLY A 43 -0.57 -2.08 -1.44
N LYS A 44 -1.49 -2.78 -2.10
CA LYS A 44 -2.59 -2.16 -2.87
C LYS A 44 -3.52 -1.33 -1.98
N LYS A 45 -3.95 -1.87 -0.83
CA LYS A 45 -4.77 -1.13 0.13
C LYS A 45 -4.07 0.15 0.61
N ILE A 46 -2.77 0.09 0.93
CA ILE A 46 -2.02 1.28 1.30
C ILE A 46 -1.98 2.29 0.13
N SER A 47 -1.73 1.81 -1.09
CA SER A 47 -1.74 2.66 -2.29
C SER A 47 -3.08 3.38 -2.46
N GLN A 48 -4.20 2.65 -2.38
CA GLN A 48 -5.55 3.18 -2.46
C GLN A 48 -5.83 4.21 -1.35
N LEU A 49 -5.42 3.91 -0.11
CA LEU A 49 -5.54 4.85 1.00
C LEU A 49 -4.83 6.19 0.72
N ILE A 50 -3.62 6.14 0.15
CA ILE A 50 -2.87 7.37 -0.18
C ILE A 50 -3.52 8.12 -1.33
N SER A 51 -3.95 7.42 -2.37
CA SER A 51 -4.72 8.00 -3.49
C SER A 51 -5.99 8.70 -3.02
N TYR A 52 -6.71 8.10 -2.06
CA TYR A 52 -7.89 8.71 -1.46
C TYR A 52 -7.56 10.03 -0.74
N ILE A 53 -6.47 10.03 0.03
CA ILE A 53 -6.01 11.25 0.70
C ILE A 53 -5.65 12.34 -0.33
N TRP A 54 -5.00 11.96 -1.43
CA TRP A 54 -4.64 12.89 -2.50
C TRP A 54 -5.84 13.48 -3.24
N LEU A 55 -6.88 12.68 -3.51
CA LEU A 55 -8.12 13.21 -4.08
C LEU A 55 -8.84 14.16 -3.13
N GLY A 56 -8.57 14.07 -1.82
CA GLY A 56 -9.17 14.95 -0.82
C GLY A 56 -10.59 14.54 -0.45
N GLY A 57 -10.86 13.23 -0.38
CA GLY A 57 -12.14 12.68 0.06
C GLY A 57 -12.52 13.07 1.49
N ASP A 58 -13.72 12.70 1.91
CA ASP A 58 -14.20 12.96 3.27
C ASP A 58 -13.29 12.25 4.32
N GLY A 59 -12.84 12.98 5.33
CA GLY A 59 -11.86 12.48 6.30
C GLY A 59 -10.40 12.43 5.79
N ALA A 60 -10.10 12.80 4.55
CA ALA A 60 -8.73 12.77 4.01
C ALA A 60 -7.73 13.58 4.84
N LYS A 61 -8.15 14.75 5.37
CA LYS A 61 -7.30 15.56 6.26
C LYS A 61 -6.99 14.86 7.58
N GLN A 62 -7.93 14.07 8.11
CA GLN A 62 -7.72 13.31 9.35
C GLN A 62 -6.80 12.12 9.08
N LEU A 63 -6.96 11.45 7.94
CA LEU A 63 -6.06 10.37 7.50
C LEU A 63 -4.63 10.88 7.24
N ASP A 64 -4.47 12.04 6.60
CA ASP A 64 -3.17 12.69 6.33
C ASP A 64 -2.31 12.89 7.60
N VAL A 65 -2.96 13.18 8.73
CA VAL A 65 -2.29 13.38 10.02
C VAL A 65 -1.54 12.12 10.47
N TYR A 66 -2.10 10.91 10.26
CA TYR A 66 -1.46 9.65 10.65
C TYR A 66 -0.09 9.47 9.96
N PHE A 67 0.06 9.94 8.72
CA PHE A 67 1.30 9.80 7.94
C PHE A 67 2.33 10.91 8.24
N LYS A 68 1.90 12.03 8.83
CA LYS A 68 2.73 13.23 9.03
C LYS A 68 3.19 13.47 10.47
N GLU A 69 2.55 12.87 11.47
CA GLU A 69 2.88 13.10 12.88
C GLU A 69 4.30 12.66 13.30
N ILE A 70 4.75 13.05 14.49
CA ILE A 70 6.11 12.76 14.98
C ILE A 70 6.23 11.31 15.50
N ASP A 71 5.16 10.73 16.06
CA ASP A 71 5.10 9.35 16.57
C ASP A 71 4.48 8.39 15.53
N LYS A 72 5.06 8.38 14.33
CA LYS A 72 4.45 7.78 13.11
C LYS A 72 4.11 6.31 13.26
N ASN A 73 5.01 5.52 13.86
CA ASN A 73 4.89 4.07 13.81
C ASN A 73 3.68 3.57 14.61
N LYS A 74 3.47 4.07 15.83
CA LYS A 74 2.34 3.63 16.66
C LYS A 74 1.01 3.99 16.01
N LYS A 75 0.84 5.25 15.61
CA LYS A 75 -0.41 5.71 14.99
C LYS A 75 -0.71 5.02 13.66
N ILE A 76 0.29 4.85 12.80
CA ILE A 76 0.11 4.14 11.53
C ILE A 76 -0.25 2.67 11.77
N LYS A 77 0.36 2.04 12.76
CA LYS A 77 0.03 0.66 13.14
C LYS A 77 -1.40 0.56 13.67
N ASP A 78 -1.83 1.49 14.52
CA ASP A 78 -3.21 1.55 15.01
C ASP A 78 -4.21 1.73 13.85
N LEU A 79 -3.89 2.61 12.89
CA LEU A 79 -4.69 2.79 11.68
C LEU A 79 -4.76 1.50 10.85
N PHE A 80 -3.60 0.93 10.49
CA PHE A 80 -3.53 -0.25 9.62
C PHE A 80 -4.14 -1.51 10.22
N CYS A 81 -4.18 -1.61 11.55
CA CYS A 81 -4.79 -2.73 12.27
C CYS A 81 -6.24 -2.48 12.69
N ALA A 82 -6.81 -1.31 12.38
CA ALA A 82 -8.17 -0.99 12.80
C ALA A 82 -9.17 -1.94 12.13
N CYS A 83 -9.99 -2.58 12.96
CA CYS A 83 -11.02 -3.52 12.56
C CYS A 83 -12.30 -3.30 13.39
N LYS A 84 -13.38 -3.89 12.92
CA LYS A 84 -14.63 -3.93 13.66
C LYS A 84 -14.46 -4.77 14.92
N ASP A 85 -14.51 -4.12 16.07
CA ASP A 85 -14.52 -4.83 17.35
C ASP A 85 -15.97 -5.17 17.70
N GLU A 86 -16.40 -6.41 17.43
CA GLU A 86 -17.76 -6.87 17.73
C GLU A 86 -18.05 -6.92 19.24
N THR A 87 -17.02 -6.84 20.09
CA THR A 87 -17.16 -6.89 21.55
C THR A 87 -17.28 -5.51 22.18
N LYS A 88 -16.94 -4.44 21.46
CA LYS A 88 -17.08 -3.06 21.93
C LYS A 88 -18.31 -2.40 21.31
N LYS A 89 -19.03 -1.63 22.13
CA LYS A 89 -20.18 -0.84 21.66
C LYS A 89 -19.79 0.32 20.74
N GLU A 90 -18.54 0.77 20.82
CA GLU A 90 -18.00 1.88 20.03
C GLU A 90 -16.85 1.39 19.17
N GLN A 91 -16.94 1.69 17.87
CA GLN A 91 -15.88 1.41 16.90
C GLN A 91 -14.75 2.44 17.07
N THR A 92 -13.52 2.07 16.73
CA THR A 92 -12.39 2.99 16.86
C THR A 92 -12.49 4.09 15.80
N PRO A 93 -12.04 5.33 16.10
CA PRO A 93 -12.03 6.41 15.11
C PRO A 93 -11.28 6.06 13.82
N GLU A 94 -10.20 5.28 13.94
CA GLU A 94 -9.41 4.77 12.82
C GLU A 94 -10.23 3.89 11.88
N TYR A 95 -11.05 3.00 12.45
CA TYR A 95 -11.90 2.10 11.67
C TYR A 95 -12.96 2.89 10.89
N GLU A 96 -13.64 3.84 11.55
CA GLU A 96 -14.63 4.71 10.92
C GLU A 96 -14.03 5.57 9.79
N LEU A 97 -12.79 6.04 9.96
CA LEU A 97 -12.07 6.74 8.90
C LEU A 97 -11.75 5.82 7.72
N LEU A 98 -11.26 4.60 8.00
CA LEU A 98 -10.94 3.65 6.95
C LEU A 98 -12.18 3.14 6.21
N LYS A 99 -13.35 3.09 6.84
CA LYS A 99 -14.63 2.76 6.20
C LYS A 99 -15.02 3.73 5.09
N LYS A 100 -14.52 4.97 5.11
CA LYS A 100 -14.72 5.95 4.03
C LYS A 100 -13.92 5.62 2.77
N VAL A 101 -12.85 4.84 2.92
CA VAL A 101 -11.98 4.37 1.83
C VAL A 101 -12.35 2.95 1.42
N PHE A 102 -12.61 2.09 2.41
CA PHE A 102 -12.89 0.67 2.27
C PHE A 102 -14.30 0.37 2.82
N PRO A 103 -15.35 0.50 1.99
CA PRO A 103 -16.72 0.40 2.45
C PRO A 103 -17.15 -1.03 2.83
N LYS A 104 -16.38 -2.07 2.50
CA LYS A 104 -16.66 -3.46 2.91
C LYS A 104 -15.84 -3.83 4.14
N ASP A 105 -16.48 -4.47 5.12
CA ASP A 105 -15.78 -4.91 6.35
C ASP A 105 -14.67 -5.93 6.03
N SER A 106 -14.82 -6.72 4.95
CA SER A 106 -13.81 -7.68 4.46
C SER A 106 -12.50 -7.05 4.00
N ASP A 107 -12.52 -5.75 3.67
CA ASP A 107 -11.33 -5.01 3.25
C ASP A 107 -10.50 -4.52 4.44
N LEU A 108 -10.99 -4.70 5.67
CA LEU A 108 -10.33 -4.31 6.90
C LEU A 108 -10.12 -5.51 7.84
N PRO A 109 -9.06 -5.51 8.66
CA PRO A 109 -7.98 -4.51 8.70
C PRO A 109 -7.04 -4.64 7.48
N ILE A 110 -6.18 -3.64 7.25
CA ILE A 110 -5.12 -3.76 6.24
C ILE A 110 -4.11 -4.83 6.70
N PHE A 111 -3.66 -4.75 7.95
CA PHE A 111 -2.82 -5.77 8.59
C PHE A 111 -3.57 -6.40 9.75
N SER A 112 -3.55 -7.73 9.86
CA SER A 112 -4.01 -8.34 11.11
C SER A 112 -3.09 -7.94 12.26
N ILE A 113 -3.62 -7.88 13.48
CA ILE A 113 -2.84 -7.51 14.67
C ILE A 113 -1.65 -8.45 14.89
N ASN A 114 -1.81 -9.73 14.52
CA ASN A 114 -0.77 -10.74 14.61
C ASN A 114 0.34 -10.50 13.58
N ASP A 115 -0.01 -10.15 12.34
CA ASP A 115 0.99 -9.84 11.30
C ASP A 115 1.75 -8.57 11.67
N ALA A 116 1.03 -7.52 12.08
CA ALA A 116 1.62 -6.22 12.42
C ALA A 116 2.61 -6.30 13.59
N ALA A 117 2.52 -7.31 14.46
CA ALA A 117 3.50 -7.55 15.52
C ALA A 117 4.91 -7.80 14.97
N PHE A 118 5.03 -8.30 13.75
CA PHE A 118 6.31 -8.59 13.08
C PHE A 118 6.81 -7.44 12.22
N PHE A 119 6.06 -6.34 12.11
CA PHE A 119 6.39 -5.21 11.25
C PHE A 119 6.62 -3.91 12.03
N GLU A 120 7.62 -3.16 11.57
CA GLU A 120 7.80 -1.75 11.91
C GLU A 120 7.56 -0.90 10.65
N PHE A 121 6.63 0.05 10.76
CA PHE A 121 6.25 0.91 9.63
C PHE A 121 7.08 2.20 9.66
N LYS A 122 7.75 2.49 8.55
CA LYS A 122 8.52 3.73 8.34
C LYS A 122 7.91 4.50 7.17
N ILE A 123 7.37 5.69 7.44
CA ILE A 123 6.79 6.54 6.40
C ILE A 123 7.92 7.25 5.64
N ALA A 124 8.05 6.96 4.35
CA ALA A 124 9.01 7.56 3.44
C ALA A 124 8.35 8.71 2.65
N THR A 125 8.54 9.95 3.10
CA THR A 125 7.84 11.12 2.53
C THR A 125 8.45 11.67 1.24
N ASN A 126 9.52 11.06 0.74
CA ASN A 126 10.28 11.52 -0.43
C ASN A 126 10.44 10.43 -1.50
N LYS A 127 9.64 9.37 -1.41
CA LYS A 127 9.67 8.23 -2.33
C LYS A 127 8.25 7.87 -2.76
N PHE A 128 8.09 7.55 -4.04
CA PHE A 128 6.88 6.96 -4.60
C PHE A 128 6.85 5.44 -4.44
N GLU A 129 8.00 4.86 -4.11
CA GLU A 129 8.21 3.43 -4.00
C GLU A 129 8.61 3.06 -2.58
N GLY A 130 7.86 2.12 -2.01
CA GLY A 130 8.14 1.48 -0.73
C GLY A 130 9.10 0.32 -0.85
N SER A 131 9.47 -0.26 0.29
CA SER A 131 10.37 -1.41 0.34
C SER A 131 10.11 -2.28 1.55
N PHE A 132 10.37 -3.57 1.41
CA PHE A 132 10.43 -4.51 2.52
C PHE A 132 11.90 -4.83 2.80
N SER A 133 12.36 -4.62 4.04
CA SER A 133 13.74 -4.93 4.40
C SER A 133 13.81 -5.71 5.72
N ASP A 134 14.67 -6.73 5.74
CA ASP A 134 15.04 -7.47 6.94
C ASP A 134 15.80 -6.52 7.89
N PRO A 135 15.55 -6.57 9.22
CA PRO A 135 16.36 -5.82 10.18
C PRO A 135 17.84 -6.15 10.05
N ALA A 136 18.67 -5.15 10.34
CA ALA A 136 20.10 -5.40 10.51
C ALA A 136 20.32 -6.46 11.60
N PRO A 137 21.39 -7.29 11.55
CA PRO A 137 21.61 -8.41 12.47
C PRO A 137 21.60 -8.07 13.97
N GLN A 138 21.58 -6.78 14.33
CA GLN A 138 21.62 -6.27 15.70
C GLN A 138 20.27 -5.72 16.20
N GLU A 139 19.26 -5.59 15.33
CA GLU A 139 17.93 -5.10 15.69
C GLU A 139 16.97 -6.28 15.81
N ASN A 140 16.24 -6.36 16.94
CA ASN A 140 15.29 -7.43 17.22
C ASN A 140 14.36 -7.68 16.03
N LYS A 141 14.46 -8.87 15.40
CA LYS A 141 13.52 -9.64 14.54
C LYS A 141 12.18 -8.98 14.10
N VAL A 142 12.19 -7.74 13.65
CA VAL A 142 11.01 -7.00 13.19
C VAL A 142 11.31 -6.51 11.77
N LEU A 143 10.55 -7.00 10.80
CA LEU A 143 10.66 -6.60 9.40
C LEU A 143 10.28 -5.12 9.24
N TYR A 144 11.04 -4.38 8.44
CA TYR A 144 10.74 -2.99 8.15
C TYR A 144 9.90 -2.87 6.88
N ILE A 145 8.79 -2.14 6.97
CA ILE A 145 7.99 -1.74 5.81
C ILE A 145 8.15 -0.23 5.62
N ALA A 146 8.85 0.16 4.56
CA ALA A 146 8.87 1.55 4.13
C ALA A 146 7.59 1.85 3.34
N VAL A 147 6.69 2.61 3.95
CA VAL A 147 5.44 3.05 3.32
C VAL A 147 5.70 4.35 2.57
N PRO A 148 5.57 4.39 1.23
CA PRO A 148 5.77 5.61 0.47
C PRO A 148 4.64 6.59 0.79
N TYR A 149 4.99 7.84 1.07
CA TYR A 149 4.00 8.90 1.27
C TYR A 149 4.52 10.23 0.70
N PRO A 150 4.77 10.28 -0.63
CA PRO A 150 5.36 11.46 -1.25
C PRO A 150 4.39 12.64 -1.21
N PRO A 151 4.88 13.86 -1.47
CA PRO A 151 4.00 15.02 -1.59
C PRO A 151 2.91 14.77 -2.63
N ARG A 152 1.70 15.26 -2.35
CA ARG A 152 0.58 15.16 -3.28
C ARG A 152 0.99 15.72 -4.65
N PRO A 153 0.88 14.94 -5.73
CA PRO A 153 1.21 15.42 -7.07
C PRO A 153 0.14 16.40 -7.57
N ALA A 154 0.45 17.10 -8.66
CA ALA A 154 -0.59 17.77 -9.42
C ALA A 154 -1.58 16.72 -9.94
N ILE A 155 -2.87 16.99 -9.76
CA ILE A 155 -3.96 16.16 -10.26
C ILE A 155 -4.76 17.03 -11.23
N SER A 156 -4.92 16.53 -12.45
CA SER A 156 -5.64 17.22 -13.51
C SER A 156 -6.81 16.38 -13.98
N GLU A 157 -7.80 17.05 -14.56
CA GLU A 157 -8.87 16.43 -15.32
C GLU A 157 -8.51 16.57 -16.79
N PHE A 158 -8.07 15.48 -17.41
CA PHE A 158 -7.77 15.46 -18.85
C PHE A 158 -8.94 14.85 -19.61
N SER A 159 -9.29 15.42 -20.75
CA SER A 159 -10.05 14.68 -21.75
C SER A 159 -9.19 13.53 -22.33
N PRO A 160 -9.81 12.49 -22.91
CA PRO A 160 -9.08 11.38 -23.51
C PRO A 160 -8.02 11.82 -24.55
N GLU A 161 -8.31 12.87 -25.31
CA GLU A 161 -7.42 13.44 -26.34
C GLU A 161 -6.25 14.23 -25.72
N GLU A 162 -6.47 14.92 -24.59
CA GLU A 162 -5.42 15.61 -23.84
C GLU A 162 -4.47 14.63 -23.14
N ARG A 163 -5.00 13.46 -22.72
CA ARG A 163 -4.24 12.40 -22.05
C ARG A 163 -3.14 11.81 -22.95
N GLU A 164 -3.45 11.60 -24.23
CA GLU A 164 -2.52 11.03 -25.21
C GLU A 164 -1.41 12.02 -25.61
N ASN A 165 -1.67 13.33 -25.50
CA ASN A 165 -0.79 14.40 -25.96
C ASN A 165 -0.02 15.12 -24.84
N ASN A 166 -0.18 14.73 -23.57
CA ASN A 166 0.47 15.42 -22.46
C ASN A 166 1.84 14.81 -22.11
N PRO A 167 2.96 15.55 -22.28
CA PRO A 167 4.29 15.08 -21.92
C PRO A 167 4.61 15.19 -20.42
N PHE A 168 3.75 15.82 -19.62
CA PHE A 168 3.95 15.98 -18.18
C PHE A 168 3.38 14.78 -17.40
N SER A 169 4.13 14.33 -16.40
CA SER A 169 3.78 13.28 -15.45
C SER A 169 2.75 13.73 -14.41
N VAL A 170 1.60 14.23 -14.86
CA VAL A 170 0.48 14.63 -14.00
C VAL A 170 -0.43 13.42 -13.81
N ILE A 171 -0.92 13.20 -12.60
CA ILE A 171 -1.87 12.11 -12.37
C ILE A 171 -3.26 12.59 -12.82
N ASP A 172 -3.89 11.80 -13.68
CA ASP A 172 -5.27 12.06 -14.08
C ASP A 172 -6.22 11.66 -12.95
N LYS A 173 -7.18 12.54 -12.64
CA LYS A 173 -8.18 12.30 -11.61
C LYS A 173 -8.96 11.01 -11.86
N GLN A 174 -9.34 10.75 -13.11
CA GLN A 174 -10.08 9.54 -13.47
C GLN A 174 -9.25 8.28 -13.17
N GLU A 175 -7.92 8.32 -13.36
CA GLU A 175 -7.05 7.20 -13.04
C GLU A 175 -7.03 6.88 -11.54
N LEU A 176 -7.05 7.92 -10.69
CA LEU A 176 -7.10 7.74 -9.24
C LEU A 176 -8.45 7.18 -8.80
N GLU A 177 -9.55 7.65 -9.39
CA GLU A 177 -10.90 7.16 -9.10
C GLU A 177 -11.03 5.68 -9.50
N GLU A 178 -10.61 5.31 -10.72
CA GLU A 178 -10.57 3.92 -11.19
C GLU A 178 -9.69 3.03 -10.28
N TRP A 179 -8.56 3.56 -9.82
CA TRP A 179 -7.68 2.82 -8.90
C TRP A 179 -8.35 2.55 -7.55
N LEU A 180 -9.08 3.52 -7.01
CA LEU A 180 -9.83 3.40 -5.76
C LEU A 180 -11.00 2.42 -5.87
N GLU A 181 -11.66 2.37 -7.02
CA GLU A 181 -12.79 1.46 -7.26
C GLU A 181 -12.33 0.02 -7.53
N SER A 182 -11.07 -0.18 -7.93
CA SER A 182 -10.56 -1.52 -8.22
C SER A 182 -10.51 -2.42 -6.97
N PRO A 183 -10.89 -3.71 -7.07
CA PRO A 183 -10.85 -4.63 -5.92
C PRO A 183 -9.44 -4.80 -5.37
N SER A 184 -9.25 -4.62 -4.06
CA SER A 184 -7.92 -4.71 -3.44
C SER A 184 -7.34 -6.13 -3.43
N ASP A 185 -8.20 -7.16 -3.50
CA ASP A 185 -7.86 -8.58 -3.46
C ASP A 185 -7.57 -9.20 -4.84
N GLU A 186 -7.69 -8.39 -5.90
CA GLU A 186 -7.47 -8.79 -7.29
C GLU A 186 -6.35 -8.00 -7.97
N SER A 187 -5.73 -8.65 -8.97
CA SER A 187 -4.75 -8.04 -9.86
C SER A 187 -5.44 -6.99 -10.77
N PRO A 188 -4.76 -5.87 -11.12
CA PRO A 188 -3.38 -5.55 -10.79
C PRO A 188 -3.22 -5.02 -9.36
N TYR A 189 -2.17 -5.49 -8.67
CA TYR A 189 -1.81 -5.04 -7.32
C TYR A 189 -1.05 -3.71 -7.30
N PHE A 190 -0.66 -3.23 -8.48
CA PHE A 190 0.01 -1.95 -8.69
C PHE A 190 -0.67 -1.23 -9.85
N PRO A 191 -0.68 0.12 -9.83
CA PRO A 191 -1.21 0.90 -10.93
C PRO A 191 -0.40 0.62 -12.19
N PRO A 192 -1.00 0.06 -13.26
CA PRO A 192 -0.27 -0.38 -14.44
C PRO A 192 0.23 0.79 -15.29
N SER A 193 -0.46 1.92 -15.22
CA SER A 193 -0.31 3.06 -16.13
C SER A 193 0.50 4.23 -15.54
N ASN A 194 0.57 4.39 -14.21
CA ASN A 194 1.18 5.57 -13.61
C ASN A 194 2.15 5.26 -12.46
N PRO A 195 3.47 5.47 -12.65
CA PRO A 195 4.48 5.17 -11.65
C PRO A 195 4.48 6.14 -10.45
N TYR A 196 3.70 7.22 -10.51
CA TYR A 196 3.60 8.21 -9.44
C TYR A 196 2.47 7.93 -8.44
N ILE A 197 1.66 6.88 -8.66
CA ILE A 197 0.77 6.38 -7.63
C ILE A 197 1.60 5.49 -6.68
N PRO A 198 1.62 5.75 -5.36
CA PRO A 198 2.57 5.12 -4.46
C PRO A 198 2.32 3.62 -4.32
N ALA A 199 3.39 2.84 -4.33
CA ALA A 199 3.35 1.38 -4.20
C ALA A 199 4.21 0.92 -3.02
N SER A 200 3.60 0.26 -2.02
CA SER A 200 4.31 -0.12 -0.77
C SER A 200 5.21 -1.35 -0.88
N SER A 201 5.16 -2.06 -2.00
CA SER A 201 6.26 -2.86 -2.51
C SER A 201 6.61 -2.20 -3.83
N SER A 202 7.83 -1.70 -3.96
CA SER A 202 8.28 -1.43 -5.32
C SER A 202 8.30 -2.70 -6.09
#